data_AF-A0A7J2S4G0-F1
#
_entry.id   AF-A0A7J2S4G0-F1
#
_cell.length_a   1.000
_cell.length_b   1.000
_cell.length_c   1.000
_cell.angle_alpha   90.00
_cell.angle_beta   90.00
_cell.angle_gamma   90.00
#
_symmetry.space_group_name_H-M   'P 1'
#
loop_
_entity.id
_entity.type
_entity.pdbx_description
1 polymer ?
#
loop_
_entity_poly.entity_id
_entity_poly.type
_entity_poly.pdbx_seq_one_letter_code
_entity_poly.pdbx_strand_id
1 'polypeptide(L)'
;MEKFRMFFSLIVFVFLITLSFSPVYGLVKLRNDINLVFDFSFETPVVEKIEKNGEIFDRIVIDDLPVSRDYNKPCLPVKPLKILLPFGRDLKDVHVFAYDKTSLGVGFNIEVGGRLIPLVNTIQDKVSKDVVSSVDLSSYSSSLYRNLGVYFSHGFPILHINLFPVQYVGRTGELVFYRNIRVVVETVESQGHTAFRGLQKDFDVVERIVDNPSCLSTYQSMLRSVNENYDYVIITNLEFKNCNTGYTFQDLMDYKLSEGLNCKIVTVGEILLNQDYRVNGKWGDNNPDNPFYQRDVSSNLDLFDDIPARIRNFIRYAYMEWGT
;
A
#
# COMPACT_ATOMS: atom_id res chain seq x y z
N MET A 1 -35.99 57.47 -39.88
CA MET A 1 -35.89 57.67 -38.43
C MET A 1 -36.25 56.34 -37.77
N GLU A 2 -35.33 55.87 -36.92
CA GLU A 2 -35.50 54.97 -35.76
C GLU A 2 -36.34 53.68 -35.93
N LYS A 3 -35.70 52.51 -35.99
CA LYS A 3 -35.27 51.66 -34.85
C LYS A 3 -36.44 51.17 -33.98
N PHE A 4 -36.80 49.89 -34.11
CA PHE A 4 -37.05 49.07 -32.92
C PHE A 4 -36.64 47.61 -33.16
N ARG A 5 -35.90 47.08 -32.20
CA ARG A 5 -35.07 45.87 -32.26
C ARG A 5 -35.91 44.60 -32.11
N MET A 6 -35.69 43.64 -32.99
CA MET A 6 -35.94 42.22 -32.73
C MET A 6 -34.96 41.71 -31.66
N PHE A 7 -35.48 41.11 -30.59
CA PHE A 7 -34.74 40.19 -29.73
C PHE A 7 -35.44 38.84 -29.84
N PHE A 8 -34.98 38.00 -30.78
CA PHE A 8 -35.34 36.59 -30.82
C PHE A 8 -34.25 35.86 -30.02
N SER A 9 -34.57 35.46 -28.79
CA SER A 9 -33.65 34.73 -27.93
C SER A 9 -33.58 33.28 -28.42
N LEU A 10 -32.52 32.95 -29.14
CA LEU A 10 -32.18 31.58 -29.56
C LEU A 10 -31.65 30.81 -28.33
N ILE A 11 -32.52 30.03 -27.68
CA ILE A 11 -32.09 29.09 -26.62
C ILE A 11 -31.46 27.88 -27.32
N VAL A 12 -30.13 27.85 -27.36
CA VAL A 12 -29.34 26.68 -27.76
C VAL A 12 -29.22 25.77 -26.54
N PHE A 13 -29.96 24.67 -26.54
CA PHE A 13 -29.81 23.60 -25.55
C PHE A 13 -28.55 22.81 -25.89
N VAL A 14 -27.42 23.15 -25.27
CA VAL A 14 -26.22 22.32 -25.28
C VAL A 14 -26.43 21.20 -24.26
N PHE A 15 -26.75 20.00 -24.74
CA PHE A 15 -26.73 18.79 -23.92
C PHE A 15 -25.27 18.45 -23.57
N LEU A 16 -24.80 18.96 -22.44
CA LEU A 16 -23.57 18.51 -21.81
C LEU A 16 -23.83 17.10 -21.25
N ILE A 17 -23.44 16.08 -22.00
CA ILE A 17 -23.35 14.71 -21.49
C ILE A 17 -22.17 14.70 -20.52
N THR A 18 -22.46 14.98 -19.24
CA THR A 18 -21.53 14.65 -18.16
C THR A 18 -21.52 13.13 -18.04
N LEU A 19 -20.61 12.48 -18.76
CA LEU A 19 -20.18 11.12 -18.43
C LEU A 19 -19.69 11.17 -16.99
N SER A 20 -20.53 10.72 -16.08
CA SER A 20 -20.16 10.53 -14.69
C SER A 20 -19.17 9.38 -14.70
N PHE A 21 -17.88 9.71 -14.64
CA PHE A 21 -16.82 8.74 -14.37
C PHE A 21 -17.14 8.11 -13.01
N SER A 22 -17.81 6.97 -13.05
CA SER A 22 -17.90 6.11 -11.88
C SER A 22 -16.52 5.48 -11.73
N PRO A 23 -15.87 5.58 -10.57
CA PRO A 23 -14.71 4.75 -10.28
C PRO A 23 -15.09 3.30 -10.60
N VAL A 24 -14.21 2.59 -11.30
CA VAL A 24 -14.39 1.16 -11.54
C VAL A 24 -14.31 0.45 -10.18
N TYR A 25 -15.46 0.33 -9.51
CA TYR A 25 -15.60 -0.43 -8.28
C TYR A 25 -15.70 -1.90 -8.66
N GLY A 26 -14.71 -2.69 -8.25
CA GLY A 26 -14.76 -4.14 -8.38
C GLY A 26 -15.99 -4.69 -7.67
N LEU A 27 -16.88 -5.35 -8.40
CA LEU A 27 -18.04 -6.05 -7.83
C LEU A 27 -17.57 -7.31 -7.10
N VAL A 28 -17.50 -7.26 -5.76
CA VAL A 28 -17.23 -8.43 -4.92
C VAL A 28 -18.50 -9.27 -4.78
N LYS A 29 -18.52 -10.47 -5.37
CA LYS A 29 -19.59 -11.46 -5.13
C LYS A 29 -19.11 -12.50 -4.12
N LEU A 30 -19.61 -12.41 -2.88
CA LEU A 30 -19.30 -13.36 -1.80
C LEU A 30 -20.08 -14.67 -2.03
N ARG A 31 -19.37 -15.80 -2.18
CA ARG A 31 -19.94 -17.16 -2.15
C ARG A 31 -19.18 -17.97 -1.08
N ASN A 32 -19.81 -19.02 -0.54
CA ASN A 32 -19.40 -19.77 0.67
C ASN A 32 -18.06 -20.55 0.62
N ASP A 33 -17.14 -20.17 -0.26
CA ASP A 33 -15.70 -20.42 -0.21
C ASP A 33 -15.11 -19.09 -0.69
N ILE A 34 -14.56 -18.26 0.23
CA ILE A 34 -14.38 -16.81 -0.01
C ILE A 34 -13.21 -16.54 -0.97
N ASN A 35 -13.44 -16.85 -2.25
CA ASN A 35 -12.65 -16.36 -3.35
C ASN A 35 -13.09 -14.92 -3.61
N LEU A 36 -12.15 -13.97 -3.54
CA LEU A 36 -12.43 -12.60 -3.93
C LEU A 36 -12.26 -12.50 -5.44
N VAL A 37 -13.30 -12.02 -6.13
CA VAL A 37 -13.29 -11.87 -7.59
C VAL A 37 -13.39 -10.40 -7.94
N PHE A 38 -12.47 -9.96 -8.81
CA PHE A 38 -12.39 -8.58 -9.29
C PHE A 38 -12.34 -8.59 -10.81
N ASP A 39 -13.22 -7.82 -11.43
CA ASP A 39 -13.28 -7.61 -12.87
C ASP A 39 -12.84 -6.19 -13.20
N PHE A 40 -11.86 -6.05 -14.09
CA PHE A 40 -11.32 -4.78 -14.56
C PHE A 40 -11.52 -4.66 -16.06
N SER A 41 -11.90 -3.45 -16.50
CA SER A 41 -11.94 -3.06 -17.90
C SER A 41 -11.05 -1.84 -18.08
N PHE A 42 -10.27 -1.84 -19.17
CA PHE A 42 -9.31 -0.79 -19.48
C PHE A 42 -9.70 -0.10 -20.78
N GLU A 43 -9.45 1.21 -20.83
CA GLU A 43 -9.60 1.97 -22.06
C GLU A 43 -8.55 1.55 -23.09
N THR A 44 -8.85 1.79 -24.36
CA THR A 44 -7.93 1.45 -25.45
C THR A 44 -6.65 2.26 -25.33
N PRO A 45 -5.47 1.63 -25.35
CA PRO A 45 -4.21 2.33 -25.22
C PRO A 45 -3.93 3.24 -26.41
N VAL A 46 -3.31 4.38 -26.12
CA VAL A 46 -2.72 5.29 -27.10
C VAL A 46 -1.21 5.09 -27.13
N VAL A 47 -0.61 5.11 -28.33
CA VAL A 47 0.84 5.09 -28.49
C VAL A 47 1.32 6.50 -28.77
N GLU A 48 2.19 7.01 -27.91
CA GLU A 48 2.86 8.29 -28.07
C GLU A 48 4.32 8.09 -28.44
N LYS A 49 4.87 9.01 -29.24
CA LYS A 49 6.31 9.08 -29.49
C LYS A 49 6.95 10.06 -28.52
N ILE A 50 8.04 9.64 -27.89
CA ILE A 50 8.84 10.49 -27.00
C ILE A 50 10.29 10.49 -27.44
N GLU A 51 10.96 11.63 -27.28
CA GLU A 51 12.40 11.75 -27.53
C GLU A 51 13.15 11.80 -26.20
N LYS A 52 14.17 10.95 -26.06
CA LYS A 52 15.08 10.95 -24.90
C LYS A 52 16.51 10.77 -25.41
N ASN A 53 17.37 11.73 -25.08
CA ASN A 53 18.78 11.71 -25.47
C ASN A 53 19.00 11.53 -26.99
N GLY A 54 18.12 12.09 -27.82
CA GLY A 54 18.17 11.98 -29.28
C GLY A 54 17.65 10.66 -29.87
N GLU A 55 17.15 9.74 -29.02
CA GLU A 55 16.48 8.52 -29.46
C GLU A 55 14.96 8.64 -29.29
N ILE A 56 14.22 8.09 -30.27
CA ILE A 56 12.75 8.08 -30.26
C ILE A 56 12.27 6.74 -29.70
N PHE A 57 11.42 6.82 -28.69
CA PHE A 57 10.75 5.68 -28.06
C PHE A 57 9.24 5.76 -28.21
N ASP A 58 8.60 4.61 -28.09
CA ASP A 58 7.16 4.42 -27.97
C ASP A 58 6.78 4.38 -26.49
N ARG A 59 5.81 5.22 -26.10
CA ARG A 59 5.17 5.17 -24.79
C ARG A 59 3.72 4.74 -24.98
N ILE A 60 3.33 3.72 -24.24
CA ILE A 60 1.95 3.26 -24.22
C ILE A 60 1.25 3.92 -23.05
N VAL A 61 0.14 4.60 -23.32
CA VAL A 61 -0.66 5.33 -22.34
C VAL A 61 -2.07 4.74 -22.31
N ILE A 62 -2.55 4.47 -21.11
CA ILE A 62 -3.97 4.20 -20.83
C ILE A 62 -4.33 5.20 -19.75
N ASP A 63 -5.41 5.95 -19.95
CA ASP A 63 -5.86 6.95 -18.98
C ASP A 63 -6.04 6.32 -17.59
N ASP A 64 -5.71 7.09 -16.55
CA ASP A 64 -5.70 6.70 -15.13
C ASP A 64 -4.76 5.55 -14.73
N LEU A 65 -3.91 5.04 -15.65
CA LEU A 65 -2.88 4.08 -15.30
C LEU A 65 -1.49 4.72 -15.20
N PRO A 66 -0.78 4.54 -14.08
CA PRO A 66 0.65 4.83 -14.05
C PRO A 66 1.41 3.90 -15.00
N VAL A 67 2.66 4.26 -15.28
CA VAL A 67 3.58 3.45 -16.09
C VAL A 67 4.62 2.81 -15.17
N SER A 68 4.92 1.53 -15.37
CA SER A 68 6.00 0.84 -14.66
C SER A 68 7.35 1.49 -14.97
N ARG A 69 8.24 1.52 -13.98
CA ARG A 69 9.61 2.07 -14.13
C ARG A 69 10.66 1.16 -13.50
N ASP A 70 10.41 -0.14 -13.56
CA ASP A 70 11.37 -1.13 -13.09
C ASP A 70 12.68 -0.98 -13.89
N TYR A 71 13.81 -0.93 -13.16
CA TYR A 71 15.13 -0.71 -13.76
C TYR A 71 15.43 -1.74 -14.86
N ASN A 72 15.84 -1.26 -16.04
CA ASN A 72 16.13 -2.06 -17.24
C ASN A 72 14.98 -2.93 -17.74
N LYS A 73 13.73 -2.57 -17.44
CA LYS A 73 12.55 -3.22 -18.00
C LYS A 73 11.73 -2.23 -18.83
N PRO A 74 10.98 -2.70 -19.84
CA PRO A 74 10.02 -1.87 -20.57
C PRO A 74 9.04 -1.19 -19.63
N CYS A 75 8.82 0.10 -19.86
CA CYS A 75 7.84 0.91 -19.16
C CYS A 75 6.46 0.67 -19.80
N LEU A 76 5.58 -0.01 -19.07
CA LEU A 76 4.25 -0.39 -19.54
C LEU A 76 3.17 0.13 -18.59
N PRO A 77 1.95 0.44 -19.08
CA PRO A 77 0.81 0.74 -18.22
C PRO A 77 0.60 -0.34 -17.17
N VAL A 78 0.40 0.07 -15.92
CA VAL A 78 0.21 -0.82 -14.78
C VAL A 78 -0.98 -0.37 -13.95
N LYS A 79 -1.82 -1.30 -13.53
CA LYS A 79 -2.85 -1.08 -12.51
C LYS A 79 -2.39 -1.74 -11.20
N PRO A 80 -1.87 -0.95 -10.24
CA PRO A 80 -1.61 -1.46 -8.89
C PRO A 80 -2.94 -1.75 -8.20
N LEU A 81 -2.98 -2.86 -7.46
CA LEU A 81 -4.10 -3.28 -6.64
C LEU A 81 -3.65 -3.51 -5.20
N LYS A 82 -4.51 -3.12 -4.26
CA LYS A 82 -4.39 -3.29 -2.82
C LYS A 82 -5.67 -3.96 -2.31
N ILE A 83 -5.64 -5.27 -2.17
CA ILE A 83 -6.81 -6.09 -1.85
C ILE A 83 -6.76 -6.49 -0.38
N LEU A 84 -7.69 -5.99 0.43
CA LEU A 84 -7.90 -6.46 1.80
C LEU A 84 -8.35 -7.92 1.78
N LEU A 85 -7.60 -8.79 2.46
CA LEU A 85 -8.05 -10.17 2.70
C LEU A 85 -9.12 -10.19 3.79
N PRO A 86 -10.07 -11.14 3.79
CA PRO A 86 -11.09 -11.24 4.83
C PRO A 86 -10.48 -11.56 6.20
N PHE A 87 -11.15 -11.14 7.28
CA PHE A 87 -10.77 -11.54 8.63
C PHE A 87 -10.74 -13.08 8.77
N GLY A 88 -9.71 -13.60 9.46
CA GLY A 88 -9.55 -15.04 9.67
C GLY A 88 -9.16 -15.84 8.43
N ARG A 89 -8.61 -15.19 7.38
CA ARG A 89 -8.17 -15.89 6.17
C ARG A 89 -6.83 -15.37 5.66
N ASP A 90 -6.03 -16.30 5.16
CA ASP A 90 -4.74 -16.03 4.53
C ASP A 90 -4.84 -16.24 3.01
N LEU A 91 -3.89 -15.64 2.29
CA LEU A 91 -3.76 -15.85 0.85
C LEU A 91 -3.38 -17.30 0.57
N LYS A 92 -4.15 -17.97 -0.30
CA LYS A 92 -3.80 -19.28 -0.84
C LYS A 92 -3.14 -19.15 -2.22
N ASP A 93 -3.83 -18.49 -3.17
CA ASP A 93 -3.32 -18.31 -4.53
C ASP A 93 -3.98 -17.11 -5.25
N VAL A 94 -3.41 -16.70 -6.38
CA VAL A 94 -3.93 -15.65 -7.25
C VAL A 94 -4.00 -16.16 -8.69
N HIS A 95 -5.20 -16.14 -9.25
CA HIS A 95 -5.43 -16.47 -10.66
C HIS A 95 -5.83 -15.22 -11.44
N VAL A 96 -5.19 -15.00 -12.58
CA VAL A 96 -5.46 -13.85 -13.45
C VAL A 96 -5.81 -14.34 -14.85
N PHE A 97 -6.96 -13.89 -15.33
CA PHE A 97 -7.49 -14.23 -16.65
C PHE A 97 -7.65 -12.94 -17.45
N ALA A 98 -7.25 -12.97 -18.72
CA ALA A 98 -7.36 -11.82 -19.60
C ALA A 98 -8.22 -12.17 -20.83
N TYR A 99 -9.05 -11.21 -21.25
CA TYR A 99 -10.04 -11.37 -22.32
C TYR A 99 -9.98 -10.18 -23.28
N ASP A 100 -10.70 -10.28 -24.40
CA ASP A 100 -10.77 -9.24 -25.44
C ASP A 100 -9.38 -8.82 -25.93
N LYS A 101 -8.59 -9.83 -26.34
CA LYS A 101 -7.23 -9.67 -26.85
C LYS A 101 -7.24 -8.90 -28.17
N THR A 102 -6.45 -7.83 -28.25
CA THR A 102 -6.23 -7.02 -29.46
C THR A 102 -4.73 -6.88 -29.70
N SER A 103 -4.26 -7.13 -30.92
CA SER A 103 -2.87 -6.81 -31.30
C SER A 103 -2.75 -5.33 -31.61
N LEU A 104 -1.74 -4.66 -31.06
CA LEU A 104 -1.41 -3.27 -31.39
C LEU A 104 -0.35 -3.17 -32.51
N GLY A 105 0.24 -4.30 -32.91
CA GLY A 105 1.28 -4.40 -33.94
C GLY A 105 2.62 -4.88 -33.39
N VAL A 106 3.67 -4.70 -34.21
CA VAL A 106 5.05 -5.16 -33.97
C VAL A 106 6.04 -4.03 -34.24
N GLY A 107 7.29 -4.18 -33.77
CA GLY A 107 8.36 -3.22 -34.01
C GLY A 107 8.33 -1.99 -33.09
N PHE A 108 7.58 -2.03 -31.99
CA PHE A 108 7.57 -0.95 -31.01
C PHE A 108 8.89 -0.88 -30.23
N ASN A 109 9.42 0.32 -30.04
CA ASN A 109 10.64 0.57 -29.26
C ASN A 109 10.28 1.19 -27.90
N ILE A 110 9.95 0.36 -26.92
CA ILE A 110 9.46 0.84 -25.62
C ILE A 110 10.58 1.41 -24.75
N GLU A 111 10.34 2.57 -24.14
CA GLU A 111 11.30 3.15 -23.19
C GLU A 111 11.53 2.22 -21.99
N VAL A 112 12.75 2.15 -21.47
CA VAL A 112 13.10 1.33 -20.30
C VAL A 112 13.19 2.15 -19.01
N GLY A 113 12.89 1.52 -17.88
CA GLY A 113 13.00 2.13 -16.56
C GLY A 113 14.45 2.45 -16.20
N GLY A 114 14.70 3.69 -15.75
CA GLY A 114 16.01 4.15 -15.32
C GLY A 114 16.36 3.76 -13.88
N ARG A 115 17.61 4.05 -13.46
CA ARG A 115 18.03 3.88 -12.06
C ARG A 115 17.33 4.90 -11.17
N LEU A 116 17.04 4.50 -9.94
CA LEU A 116 16.63 5.45 -8.90
C LEU A 116 17.80 6.39 -8.60
N ILE A 117 17.56 7.69 -8.70
CA ILE A 117 18.55 8.73 -8.43
C ILE A 117 18.25 9.31 -7.04
N PRO A 118 19.20 9.26 -6.08
CA PRO A 118 19.02 9.90 -4.78
C PRO A 118 18.75 11.41 -4.94
N LEU A 119 17.88 11.96 -4.08
CA LEU A 119 17.54 13.40 -4.07
C LEU A 119 18.69 14.31 -3.61
N VAL A 120 19.89 13.76 -3.36
CA VAL A 120 21.05 14.52 -2.89
C VAL A 120 21.76 15.15 -4.10
N ASN A 121 21.79 16.48 -4.14
CA ASN A 121 22.30 17.29 -5.26
C ASN A 121 23.76 17.01 -5.70
N THR A 122 24.56 16.30 -4.91
CA THR A 122 26.00 16.10 -5.18
C THR A 122 26.33 15.06 -6.24
N ILE A 123 25.35 14.33 -6.79
CA ILE A 123 25.58 13.26 -7.78
C ILE A 123 24.95 13.57 -9.16
N GLN A 124 24.16 14.65 -9.29
CA GLN A 124 23.53 15.01 -10.57
C GLN A 124 24.54 15.24 -11.70
N ASP A 125 25.74 15.74 -11.39
CA ASP A 125 26.78 15.99 -12.39
C ASP A 125 27.54 14.73 -12.86
N LYS A 126 27.43 13.60 -12.15
CA LYS A 126 28.07 12.33 -12.55
C LYS A 126 27.13 11.34 -13.24
N VAL A 127 25.82 11.41 -12.98
CA VAL A 127 24.84 10.45 -13.54
C VAL A 127 24.36 10.86 -14.95
N SER A 128 24.55 12.12 -15.35
CA SER A 128 24.19 12.62 -16.69
C SER A 128 24.98 11.97 -17.85
N LYS A 129 26.02 11.17 -17.55
CA LYS A 129 26.87 10.51 -18.55
C LYS A 129 26.75 8.99 -18.61
N ASP A 130 26.01 8.35 -17.70
CA ASP A 130 25.72 6.93 -17.83
C ASP A 130 24.54 6.79 -18.78
N VAL A 131 24.90 6.87 -20.07
CA VAL A 131 24.28 6.23 -21.22
C VAL A 131 23.23 5.23 -20.76
N VAL A 132 21.97 5.45 -21.18
CA VAL A 132 21.02 4.34 -21.30
C VAL A 132 21.68 3.39 -22.29
N SER A 133 22.54 2.50 -21.79
CA SER A 133 23.11 1.43 -22.59
C SER A 133 21.93 0.74 -23.23
N SER A 134 21.99 0.53 -24.55
CA SER A 134 20.97 -0.25 -25.27
C SER A 134 20.71 -1.52 -24.47
N VAL A 135 19.57 -1.56 -23.79
CA VAL A 135 19.21 -2.71 -22.95
C VAL A 135 18.77 -3.79 -23.90
N ASP A 136 19.48 -4.92 -23.89
CA ASP A 136 19.06 -6.08 -24.67
C ASP A 136 17.77 -6.66 -24.06
N LEU A 137 16.66 -6.41 -24.75
CA LEU A 137 15.34 -6.92 -24.39
C LEU A 137 14.94 -8.16 -25.20
N SER A 138 15.85 -8.76 -25.98
CA SER A 138 15.53 -9.87 -26.87
C SER A 138 14.92 -11.10 -26.16
N SER A 139 15.24 -11.30 -24.87
CA SER A 139 14.66 -12.35 -24.03
C SER A 139 13.46 -11.91 -23.19
N TYR A 140 13.10 -10.62 -23.23
CA TYR A 140 12.02 -10.08 -22.42
C TYR A 140 10.66 -10.52 -22.96
N SER A 141 9.86 -11.08 -22.06
CA SER A 141 8.42 -11.27 -22.24
C SER A 141 7.73 -10.81 -20.97
N SER A 142 6.73 -9.95 -21.10
CA SER A 142 5.93 -9.50 -19.97
C SER A 142 5.02 -10.63 -19.43
N SER A 143 4.48 -10.40 -18.23
CA SER A 143 3.42 -11.18 -17.62
C SER A 143 2.18 -10.30 -17.41
N LEU A 144 0.98 -10.90 -17.42
CA LEU A 144 -0.29 -10.21 -17.15
C LEU A 144 -0.34 -9.60 -15.75
N TYR A 145 0.40 -10.17 -14.80
CA TYR A 145 0.46 -9.66 -13.45
C TYR A 145 1.80 -9.97 -12.76
N ARG A 146 2.03 -9.26 -11.65
CA ARG A 146 3.09 -9.51 -10.69
C ARG A 146 2.51 -9.47 -9.29
N ASN A 147 2.66 -10.56 -8.54
CA ASN A 147 2.37 -10.61 -7.11
C ASN A 147 3.51 -9.95 -6.33
N LEU A 148 3.22 -8.96 -5.50
CA LEU A 148 4.19 -8.27 -4.63
C LEU A 148 4.19 -8.82 -3.20
N GLY A 149 3.17 -9.60 -2.82
CA GLY A 149 3.01 -10.19 -1.50
C GLY A 149 1.90 -9.56 -0.68
N VAL A 150 1.72 -10.12 0.53
CA VAL A 150 0.79 -9.62 1.54
C VAL A 150 1.57 -8.78 2.56
N TYR A 151 1.09 -7.56 2.80
CA TYR A 151 1.65 -6.63 3.77
C TYR A 151 0.57 -6.17 4.75
N PHE A 152 1.00 -5.59 5.87
CA PHE A 152 0.10 -5.26 6.97
C PHE A 152 -0.02 -3.76 7.18
N SER A 153 -1.25 -3.29 7.35
CA SER A 153 -1.54 -1.96 7.90
C SER A 153 -2.35 -2.16 9.17
N HIS A 154 -1.83 -1.81 10.35
CA HIS A 154 -2.53 -1.93 11.63
C HIS A 154 -3.15 -3.32 11.92
N GLY A 155 -2.50 -4.38 11.44
CA GLY A 155 -2.98 -5.77 11.58
C GLY A 155 -3.93 -6.23 10.47
N PHE A 156 -4.30 -5.37 9.52
CA PHE A 156 -5.07 -5.75 8.35
C PHE A 156 -4.14 -6.28 7.23
N PRO A 157 -4.28 -7.54 6.79
CA PRO A 157 -3.55 -8.10 5.66
C PRO A 157 -4.05 -7.56 4.33
N ILE A 158 -3.16 -6.92 3.57
CA ILE A 158 -3.43 -6.34 2.26
C ILE A 158 -2.53 -7.02 1.24
N LEU A 159 -3.13 -7.65 0.23
CA LEU A 159 -2.45 -8.22 -0.92
C LEU A 159 -2.13 -7.13 -1.94
N HIS A 160 -0.86 -7.02 -2.32
CA HIS A 160 -0.39 -6.08 -3.33
C HIS A 160 -0.11 -6.81 -4.65
N ILE A 161 -0.80 -6.41 -5.72
CA ILE A 161 -0.62 -6.97 -7.07
C ILE A 161 -0.47 -5.84 -8.07
N ASN A 162 0.35 -6.04 -9.11
CA ASN A 162 0.38 -5.18 -10.28
C ASN A 162 -0.21 -5.92 -11.49
N LEU A 163 -1.23 -5.37 -12.14
CA LEU A 163 -1.78 -5.88 -13.41
C LEU A 163 -1.22 -5.10 -14.59
N PHE A 164 -0.95 -5.79 -15.70
CA PHE A 164 -0.40 -5.23 -16.93
C PHE A 164 -1.35 -5.53 -18.11
N PRO A 165 -2.27 -4.60 -18.45
CA PRO A 165 -3.21 -4.80 -19.55
C PRO A 165 -2.55 -4.84 -20.93
N VAL A 166 -1.31 -4.35 -21.03
CA VAL A 166 -0.50 -4.40 -22.25
C VAL A 166 0.69 -5.33 -22.01
N GLN A 167 0.86 -6.27 -22.93
CA GLN A 167 1.96 -7.22 -22.95
C GLN A 167 2.95 -6.88 -24.08
N TYR A 168 4.23 -7.06 -23.82
CA TYR A 168 5.33 -6.73 -24.74
C TYR A 168 6.31 -7.89 -24.88
N VAL A 169 6.66 -8.21 -26.13
CA VAL A 169 7.70 -9.19 -26.48
C VAL A 169 8.91 -8.45 -27.03
N GLY A 170 10.00 -8.41 -26.27
CA GLY A 170 11.14 -7.56 -26.60
C GLY A 170 11.92 -7.96 -27.84
N ARG A 171 11.85 -9.24 -28.26
CA ARG A 171 12.48 -9.70 -29.51
C ARG A 171 11.85 -9.10 -30.77
N THR A 172 10.52 -8.99 -30.79
CA THR A 172 9.75 -8.61 -31.98
C THR A 172 9.19 -7.19 -31.88
N GLY A 173 9.23 -6.61 -30.68
CA GLY A 173 8.51 -5.38 -30.37
C GLY A 173 6.99 -5.57 -30.45
N GLU A 174 6.48 -6.80 -30.32
CA GLU A 174 5.04 -7.07 -30.39
C GLU A 174 4.33 -6.54 -29.15
N LEU A 175 3.21 -5.84 -29.36
CA LEU A 175 2.32 -5.40 -28.30
C LEU A 175 0.94 -6.05 -28.43
N VAL A 176 0.47 -6.58 -27.30
CA VAL A 176 -0.86 -7.15 -27.16
C VAL A 176 -1.59 -6.45 -26.02
N PHE A 177 -2.78 -5.93 -26.30
CA PHE A 177 -3.67 -5.34 -25.34
C PHE A 177 -4.80 -6.30 -24.96
N TYR A 178 -5.14 -6.36 -23.67
CA TYR A 178 -6.30 -7.06 -23.15
C TYR A 178 -7.23 -6.05 -22.51
N ARG A 179 -8.42 -5.88 -23.10
CA ARG A 179 -9.39 -4.90 -22.60
C ARG A 179 -9.94 -5.28 -21.23
N ASN A 180 -10.08 -6.58 -20.95
CA ASN A 180 -10.65 -7.05 -19.69
C ASN A 180 -9.69 -8.00 -18.97
N ILE A 181 -9.52 -7.80 -17.67
CA ILE A 181 -8.76 -8.69 -16.80
C ILE A 181 -9.62 -9.04 -15.58
N ARG A 182 -9.70 -10.34 -15.28
CA ARG A 182 -10.29 -10.87 -14.05
C ARG A 182 -9.21 -11.36 -13.11
N VAL A 183 -9.28 -10.95 -11.85
CA VAL A 183 -8.45 -11.47 -10.76
C VAL A 183 -9.32 -12.29 -9.83
N VAL A 184 -8.88 -13.51 -9.54
CA VAL A 184 -9.48 -14.39 -8.53
C VAL A 184 -8.44 -14.62 -7.45
N VAL A 185 -8.72 -14.15 -6.24
CA VAL A 185 -7.87 -14.35 -5.06
C VAL A 185 -8.49 -15.48 -4.25
N GLU A 186 -7.79 -16.61 -4.20
CA GLU A 186 -8.18 -17.73 -3.35
C GLU A 186 -7.65 -17.52 -1.93
N THR A 187 -8.49 -17.80 -0.95
CA THR A 187 -8.13 -17.67 0.46
C THR A 187 -8.40 -18.96 1.22
N VAL A 188 -7.56 -19.22 2.22
CA VAL A 188 -7.71 -20.35 3.15
C VAL A 188 -8.02 -19.84 4.54
N GLU A 189 -8.78 -20.61 5.32
CA GLU A 189 -9.00 -20.28 6.73
C GLU A 189 -7.66 -20.21 7.48
N SER A 190 -7.53 -19.20 8.32
CA SER A 190 -6.44 -19.01 9.24
C SER A 190 -6.98 -18.60 10.61
N GLN A 191 -6.15 -18.63 11.64
CA GLN A 191 -6.55 -18.13 12.97
C GLN A 191 -6.72 -16.59 12.98
N GLY A 192 -6.54 -15.93 11.84
CA GLY A 192 -6.46 -14.48 11.73
C GLY A 192 -5.14 -13.95 12.28
N HIS A 193 -4.80 -12.73 11.89
CA HIS A 193 -3.62 -12.07 12.42
C HIS A 193 -3.93 -11.51 13.80
N THR A 194 -3.17 -11.97 14.79
CA THR A 194 -3.37 -11.64 16.20
C THR A 194 -2.96 -10.21 16.54
N ALA A 195 -2.00 -9.62 15.81
CA ALA A 195 -1.57 -8.22 15.94
C ALA A 195 -2.58 -7.18 15.38
N PHE A 196 -3.87 -7.51 15.42
CA PHE A 196 -4.98 -6.68 15.02
C PHE A 196 -5.62 -6.04 16.26
N ARG A 197 -5.58 -4.72 16.36
CA ARG A 197 -6.08 -3.98 17.54
C ARG A 197 -7.50 -3.44 17.41
N GLY A 198 -8.15 -3.58 16.24
CA GLY A 198 -9.59 -3.34 16.08
C GLY A 198 -10.10 -1.94 16.42
N LEU A 199 -9.33 -0.87 16.18
CA LEU A 199 -9.77 0.51 16.46
C LEU A 199 -10.42 1.14 15.24
N GLN A 200 -11.48 1.91 15.44
CA GLN A 200 -12.19 2.60 14.34
C GLN A 200 -11.25 3.46 13.48
N LYS A 201 -10.29 4.16 14.09
CA LYS A 201 -9.30 4.97 13.35
C LYS A 201 -8.47 4.14 12.35
N ASP A 202 -8.20 2.88 12.67
CA ASP A 202 -7.45 1.99 11.78
C ASP A 202 -8.32 1.51 10.61
N PHE A 203 -9.61 1.25 10.86
CA PHE A 203 -10.59 0.96 9.80
C PHE A 203 -10.66 2.11 8.80
N ASP A 204 -10.75 3.35 9.28
CA ASP A 204 -10.83 4.54 8.44
C ASP A 204 -9.56 4.70 7.57
N VAL A 205 -8.38 4.35 8.10
CA VAL A 205 -7.12 4.33 7.33
C VAL A 205 -7.16 3.26 6.25
N VAL A 206 -7.58 2.04 6.59
CA VAL A 206 -7.61 0.91 5.66
C VAL A 206 -8.64 1.13 4.54
N GLU A 207 -9.83 1.64 4.88
CA GLU A 207 -10.90 1.96 3.92
C GLU A 207 -10.39 2.86 2.77
N ARG A 208 -9.53 3.84 3.09
CA ARG A 208 -8.99 4.79 2.11
C ARG A 208 -7.89 4.22 1.21
N ILE A 209 -7.25 3.11 1.58
CA ILE A 209 -6.08 2.60 0.85
C ILE A 209 -6.35 1.32 0.07
N VAL A 210 -7.44 0.60 0.33
CA VAL A 210 -7.75 -0.67 -0.34
C VAL A 210 -8.77 -0.49 -1.46
N ASP A 211 -8.70 -1.34 -2.47
CA ASP A 211 -9.61 -1.29 -3.63
C ASP A 211 -10.95 -2.02 -3.37
N ASN A 212 -11.07 -2.72 -2.23
CA ASN A 212 -12.25 -3.50 -1.84
C ASN A 212 -12.72 -3.18 -0.41
N PRO A 213 -13.08 -1.93 -0.09
CA PRO A 213 -13.43 -1.52 1.27
C PRO A 213 -14.61 -2.29 1.88
N SER A 214 -15.50 -2.86 1.06
CA SER A 214 -16.58 -3.73 1.52
C SER A 214 -16.09 -4.95 2.32
N CYS A 215 -14.84 -5.38 2.13
CA CYS A 215 -14.22 -6.47 2.87
C CYS A 215 -14.04 -6.14 4.37
N LEU A 216 -14.02 -4.85 4.75
CA LEU A 216 -13.98 -4.41 6.15
C LEU A 216 -15.17 -4.92 6.97
N SER A 217 -16.30 -5.22 6.32
CA SER A 217 -17.46 -5.83 6.99
C SER A 217 -17.12 -7.15 7.70
N THR A 218 -16.11 -7.89 7.22
CA THR A 218 -15.64 -9.14 7.86
C THR A 218 -14.88 -8.90 9.16
N TYR A 219 -14.40 -7.68 9.39
CA TYR A 219 -13.68 -7.26 10.60
C TYR A 219 -14.58 -6.56 11.61
N GLN A 220 -15.80 -6.13 11.21
CA GLN A 220 -16.64 -5.23 12.01
C GLN A 220 -16.98 -5.79 13.41
N SER A 221 -17.19 -7.10 13.54
CA SER A 221 -17.46 -7.75 14.83
C SER A 221 -16.27 -7.74 15.78
N MET A 222 -15.07 -7.44 15.27
CA MET A 222 -13.82 -7.39 16.03
C MET A 222 -13.45 -5.96 16.43
N LEU A 223 -14.31 -4.97 16.15
CA LEU A 223 -14.14 -3.61 16.65
C LEU A 223 -14.10 -3.61 18.18
N ARG A 224 -13.15 -2.89 18.74
CA ARG A 224 -13.02 -2.68 20.18
C ARG A 224 -12.78 -1.23 20.52
N SER A 225 -13.18 -0.87 21.73
CA SER A 225 -12.77 0.38 22.38
C SER A 225 -11.57 0.11 23.28
N VAL A 226 -10.64 1.05 23.33
CA VAL A 226 -9.57 1.07 24.34
C VAL A 226 -9.96 1.95 25.52
N ASN A 227 -9.56 1.56 26.72
CA ASN A 227 -9.86 2.30 27.95
C ASN A 227 -8.91 3.49 28.14
N GLU A 228 -7.64 3.30 27.78
CA GLU A 228 -6.64 4.36 27.70
C GLU A 228 -6.28 4.54 26.22
N ASN A 229 -6.19 5.78 25.75
CA ASN A 229 -5.76 6.08 24.38
C ASN A 229 -4.63 7.11 24.42
N TYR A 230 -3.47 6.76 23.88
CA TYR A 230 -2.34 7.68 23.75
C TYR A 230 -1.87 7.68 22.32
N ASP A 231 -1.92 8.81 21.64
CA ASP A 231 -1.43 8.98 20.27
C ASP A 231 0.10 9.15 20.22
N TYR A 232 0.74 9.46 21.37
CA TYR A 232 2.19 9.64 21.45
C TYR A 232 2.74 9.18 22.82
N VAL A 233 3.67 8.23 22.81
CA VAL A 233 4.32 7.73 24.03
C VAL A 233 5.82 8.04 23.99
N ILE A 234 6.30 8.75 25.01
CA ILE A 234 7.72 9.07 25.20
C ILE A 234 8.31 8.04 26.15
N ILE A 235 9.20 7.17 25.66
CA ILE A 235 9.95 6.23 26.48
C ILE A 235 11.32 6.85 26.79
N THR A 236 11.62 7.03 28.07
CA THR A 236 12.85 7.72 28.50
C THR A 236 13.42 7.18 29.81
N ASN A 237 14.61 7.62 30.23
CA ASN A 237 15.15 7.26 31.54
C ASN A 237 14.61 8.21 32.64
N LEU A 238 14.86 7.89 33.91
CA LEU A 238 14.38 8.72 35.03
C LEU A 238 15.03 10.12 35.06
N GLU A 239 16.30 10.20 34.65
CA GLU A 239 17.05 11.46 34.63
C GLU A 239 16.42 12.47 33.65
N PHE A 240 16.14 12.07 32.41
CA PHE A 240 15.51 12.93 31.42
C PHE A 240 14.03 13.20 31.72
N LYS A 241 13.30 12.26 32.34
CA LYS A 241 11.93 12.53 32.83
C LYS A 241 11.92 13.64 33.89
N ASN A 242 12.92 13.66 34.76
CA ASN A 242 13.03 14.63 35.86
C ASN A 242 13.87 15.86 35.51
N CYS A 243 14.37 15.97 34.27
CA CYS A 243 15.13 17.13 33.84
C CYS A 243 14.26 18.39 33.97
N ASN A 244 14.81 19.44 34.57
CA ASN A 244 14.13 20.71 34.81
C ASN A 244 14.91 21.90 34.20
N THR A 245 15.78 21.61 33.23
CA THR A 245 16.62 22.59 32.54
C THR A 245 16.42 22.54 31.04
N GLY A 246 16.40 23.72 30.40
CA GLY A 246 16.15 23.84 28.96
C GLY A 246 14.75 23.37 28.57
N TYR A 247 14.60 22.89 27.33
CA TYR A 247 13.40 22.19 26.89
C TYR A 247 13.47 20.72 27.33
N THR A 248 12.42 20.27 28.01
CA THR A 248 12.30 18.97 28.65
C THR A 248 11.33 18.06 27.88
N PHE A 249 11.25 16.77 28.26
CA PHE A 249 10.22 15.90 27.71
C PHE A 249 8.81 16.26 28.19
N GLN A 250 8.69 16.95 29.32
CA GLN A 250 7.41 17.53 29.74
C GLN A 250 6.98 18.63 28.76
N ASP A 251 7.89 19.52 28.36
CA ASP A 251 7.58 20.56 27.37
C ASP A 251 7.19 19.96 26.00
N LEU A 252 7.86 18.89 25.57
CA LEU A 252 7.47 18.16 24.36
C LEU A 252 6.08 17.55 24.49
N MET A 253 5.77 16.94 25.65
CA MET A 253 4.45 16.37 25.91
C MET A 253 3.37 17.46 25.91
N ASP A 254 3.60 18.58 26.58
CA ASP A 254 2.66 19.71 26.64
C ASP A 254 2.42 20.32 25.26
N TYR A 255 3.46 20.42 24.44
CA TYR A 255 3.33 20.84 23.03
C TYR A 255 2.45 19.86 22.24
N LYS A 256 2.67 18.54 22.36
CA LYS A 256 1.86 17.54 21.65
C LYS A 256 0.41 17.50 22.14
N LEU A 257 0.18 17.69 23.44
CA LEU A 257 -1.15 17.87 24.01
C LEU A 257 -1.83 19.12 23.43
N SER A 258 -1.10 20.23 23.25
CA SER A 258 -1.64 21.45 22.65
C SER A 258 -2.03 21.29 21.16
N GLU A 259 -1.40 20.35 20.45
CA GLU A 259 -1.74 19.96 19.08
C GLU A 259 -2.90 18.93 19.02
N GLY A 260 -3.51 18.62 20.17
CA GLY A 260 -4.67 17.73 20.27
C GLY A 260 -4.34 16.23 20.38
N LEU A 261 -3.08 15.87 20.66
CA LEU A 261 -2.67 14.47 20.83
C LEU A 261 -2.72 14.05 22.29
N ASN A 262 -3.23 12.85 22.59
CA ASN A 262 -3.11 12.28 23.94
C ASN A 262 -1.70 11.71 24.13
N CYS A 263 -1.01 12.09 25.20
CA CYS A 263 0.40 11.77 25.37
C CYS A 263 0.72 11.15 26.73
N LYS A 264 1.77 10.32 26.80
CA LYS A 264 2.28 9.72 28.06
C LYS A 264 3.80 9.61 28.07
N ILE A 265 4.42 9.96 29.19
CA ILE A 265 5.85 9.67 29.45
C ILE A 265 5.93 8.39 30.30
N VAL A 266 6.69 7.41 29.84
CA VAL A 266 6.96 6.14 30.54
C VAL A 266 8.46 5.97 30.71
N THR A 267 8.90 5.57 31.90
CA THR A 267 10.33 5.33 32.12
C THR A 267 10.75 3.92 31.76
N VAL A 268 11.99 3.76 31.32
CA VAL A 268 12.62 2.44 31.15
C VAL A 268 12.59 1.68 32.47
N GLY A 269 12.78 2.34 33.62
CA GLY A 269 12.67 1.71 34.93
C GLY A 269 11.28 1.12 35.22
N GLU A 270 10.20 1.85 34.91
CA GLU A 270 8.82 1.36 35.03
C GLU A 270 8.59 0.11 34.15
N ILE A 271 9.06 0.13 32.90
CA ILE A 271 9.00 -1.02 31.98
C ILE A 271 9.77 -2.21 32.56
N LEU A 272 10.98 -1.98 33.06
CA LEU A 272 11.85 -3.02 33.61
C LEU A 272 11.39 -3.58 34.96
N LEU A 273 10.43 -2.95 35.64
CA LEU A 273 9.84 -3.52 36.86
C LEU A 273 8.64 -4.43 36.53
N ASN A 274 7.94 -4.18 35.42
CA ASN A 274 6.76 -4.95 35.04
C ASN A 274 7.12 -6.34 34.50
N GLN A 275 6.64 -7.39 35.16
CA GLN A 275 6.92 -8.79 34.80
C GLN A 275 6.20 -9.21 33.51
N ASP A 276 5.12 -8.54 33.11
CA ASP A 276 4.38 -8.84 31.89
C ASP A 276 5.23 -8.67 30.63
N TYR A 277 6.25 -7.82 30.68
CA TYR A 277 7.14 -7.55 29.54
C TYR A 277 8.37 -8.45 29.50
N ARG A 278 8.55 -9.34 30.49
CA ARG A 278 9.61 -10.34 30.46
C ARG A 278 9.36 -11.39 29.38
N VAL A 279 10.39 -12.14 29.01
CA VAL A 279 10.35 -13.19 27.96
C VAL A 279 9.19 -14.17 28.12
N ASN A 280 8.86 -14.58 29.34
CA ASN A 280 7.73 -15.50 29.66
C ASN A 280 6.51 -14.77 30.24
N GLY A 281 6.50 -13.43 30.23
CA GLY A 281 5.38 -12.62 30.70
C GLY A 281 4.24 -12.56 29.69
N LYS A 282 3.12 -11.91 30.05
CA LYS A 282 1.93 -11.78 29.19
C LYS A 282 2.24 -11.26 27.78
N TRP A 283 3.15 -10.28 27.67
CA TRP A 283 3.60 -9.68 26.41
C TRP A 283 4.99 -10.16 25.98
N GLY A 284 5.50 -11.22 26.61
CA GLY A 284 6.80 -11.80 26.36
C GLY A 284 6.89 -12.51 25.02
N ASP A 285 8.11 -12.58 24.47
CA ASP A 285 8.38 -13.26 23.20
C ASP A 285 8.14 -14.79 23.25
N ASN A 286 8.15 -15.38 24.44
CA ASN A 286 7.96 -16.82 24.66
C ASN A 286 6.58 -17.15 25.28
N ASN A 287 5.57 -16.31 25.01
CA ASN A 287 4.20 -16.57 25.41
C ASN A 287 3.32 -16.80 24.17
N PRO A 288 2.77 -18.02 23.95
CA PRO A 288 1.86 -18.30 22.83
C PRO A 288 0.60 -17.43 22.79
N ASP A 289 0.16 -16.91 23.95
CA ASP A 289 -1.01 -16.02 24.02
C ASP A 289 -0.67 -14.56 23.64
N ASN A 290 0.61 -14.22 23.46
CA ASN A 290 1.02 -12.91 23.00
C ASN A 290 0.60 -12.72 21.54
N PRO A 291 -0.13 -11.65 21.19
CA PRO A 291 -0.51 -11.38 19.80
C PRO A 291 0.66 -11.26 18.80
N PHE A 292 1.88 -11.08 19.28
CA PHE A 292 3.10 -11.00 18.48
C PHE A 292 4.00 -12.22 18.58
N TYR A 293 3.50 -13.31 19.19
CA TYR A 293 4.21 -14.57 19.28
C TYR A 293 4.55 -15.11 17.89
N GLN A 294 5.78 -15.62 17.75
CA GLN A 294 6.26 -16.19 16.48
C GLN A 294 6.62 -17.67 16.63
N ARG A 295 7.30 -18.02 17.72
CA ARG A 295 7.84 -19.36 17.99
C ARG A 295 8.37 -19.44 19.41
N ASP A 296 8.55 -20.67 19.88
CA ASP A 296 9.15 -20.93 21.18
C ASP A 296 10.59 -20.40 21.24
N VAL A 297 10.93 -19.78 22.35
CA VAL A 297 12.29 -19.33 22.70
C VAL A 297 12.86 -20.32 23.71
N SER A 298 13.52 -21.36 23.21
CA SER A 298 14.15 -22.41 24.04
C SER A 298 15.64 -22.17 24.30
N SER A 299 16.24 -21.16 23.65
CA SER A 299 17.67 -20.83 23.78
C SER A 299 17.87 -19.31 23.71
N ASN A 300 19.00 -18.84 24.27
CA ASN A 300 19.34 -17.42 24.35
C ASN A 300 18.25 -16.56 25.03
N LEU A 301 17.60 -17.08 26.08
CA LEU A 301 16.51 -16.38 26.79
C LEU A 301 16.91 -14.95 27.22
N ASP A 302 18.16 -14.75 27.61
CA ASP A 302 18.69 -13.43 28.00
C ASP A 302 18.57 -12.39 26.88
N LEU A 303 18.72 -12.79 25.61
CA LEU A 303 18.52 -11.89 24.45
C LEU A 303 17.05 -11.45 24.30
N PHE A 304 16.12 -12.28 24.77
CA PHE A 304 14.68 -12.01 24.71
C PHE A 304 14.13 -11.44 26.02
N ASP A 305 14.97 -11.26 27.04
CA ASP A 305 14.62 -10.64 28.33
C ASP A 305 15.47 -9.40 28.66
N ASP A 306 16.37 -9.00 27.76
CA ASP A 306 17.19 -7.80 27.90
C ASP A 306 16.37 -6.50 27.82
N ILE A 307 17.04 -5.37 28.07
CA ILE A 307 16.37 -4.05 28.07
C ILE A 307 15.66 -3.77 26.74
N PRO A 308 16.30 -3.91 25.56
CA PRO A 308 15.62 -3.78 24.27
C PRO A 308 14.40 -4.69 24.11
N ALA A 309 14.48 -5.95 24.53
CA ALA A 309 13.37 -6.89 24.44
C ALA A 309 12.18 -6.48 25.28
N ARG A 310 12.43 -6.05 26.52
CA ARG A 310 11.36 -5.61 27.42
C ARG A 310 10.72 -4.30 26.97
N ILE A 311 11.50 -3.37 26.41
CA ILE A 311 10.96 -2.16 25.76
C ILE A 311 10.10 -2.52 24.55
N ARG A 312 10.54 -3.45 23.69
CA ARG A 312 9.76 -3.93 22.54
C ARG A 312 8.42 -4.56 22.97
N ASN A 313 8.42 -5.35 24.04
CA ASN A 313 7.20 -5.96 24.58
C ASN A 313 6.24 -4.92 25.16
N PHE A 314 6.77 -3.88 25.83
CA PHE A 314 5.96 -2.72 26.21
C PHE A 314 5.37 -1.98 25.00
N ILE A 315 6.13 -1.76 23.92
CA ILE A 315 5.62 -1.09 22.71
C ILE A 315 4.46 -1.88 22.09
N ARG A 316 4.56 -3.23 22.06
CA ARG A 316 3.47 -4.11 21.61
C ARG A 316 2.24 -4.00 22.49
N TYR A 317 2.42 -3.97 23.81
CA TYR A 317 1.36 -3.71 24.75
C TYR A 317 0.70 -2.35 24.49
N ALA A 318 1.47 -1.27 24.38
CA ALA A 318 0.94 0.08 24.13
C ALA A 318 0.19 0.14 22.78
N TYR A 319 0.74 -0.44 21.72
CA TYR A 319 0.07 -0.51 20.42
C TYR A 319 -1.30 -1.19 20.52
N MET A 320 -1.37 -2.32 21.23
CA MET A 320 -2.63 -3.04 21.42
C MET A 320 -3.51 -2.27 22.41
N GLU A 321 -3.15 -2.24 23.69
CA GLU A 321 -4.04 -1.88 24.79
C GLU A 321 -4.24 -0.37 24.95
N TRP A 322 -3.30 0.44 24.48
CA TRP A 322 -3.42 1.90 24.48
C TRP A 322 -3.75 2.50 23.11
N GLY A 323 -3.80 1.67 22.07
CA GLY A 323 -4.09 2.13 20.71
C GLY A 323 -3.07 3.13 20.15
N THR A 324 -1.83 3.12 20.64
CA THR A 324 -0.78 4.07 20.26
C THR A 324 -0.36 4.01 18.81
#